data_AF-A0A0V1GK90-F1
#
_entry.id   AF-A0A0V1GK90-F1
#
_cell.length_a   1.000
_cell.length_b   1.000
_cell.length_c   1.000
_cell.angle_alpha   90.00
_cell.angle_beta   90.00
_cell.angle_gamma   90.00
#
_symmetry.space_group_name_H-M   'P 1'
#
loop_
_entity.id
_entity.type
_entity.pdbx_description
1 polymer ?
#
loop_
_entity_poly.entity_id
_entity_poly.type
_entity_poly.pdbx_seq_one_letter_code
_entity_poly.pdbx_strand_id
1 'polypeptide(L)'
;MDSRVRWKSMLAMLRRFLEMKHWVKSALKGLSDVHNFLSETKQTLISDILNALEPVAVCVNALGRKDCSLATALKQSMLQNLSEQSSSIAKKLFNAMKNRIEERRNASLCGLLCYLDDPSIYVSSSNSNCILTRIRINEM
;
A
#
# COMPACT_ATOMS: atom_id res chain seq x y z
N MET A 1 -16.08 -15.62 -3.51
CA MET A 1 -14.68 -15.16 -3.65
C MET A 1 -14.56 -14.18 -4.81
N ASP A 2 -15.09 -12.96 -4.65
CA ASP A 2 -15.22 -11.99 -5.76
C ASP A 2 -14.34 -10.74 -5.58
N SER A 3 -13.66 -10.61 -4.44
CA SER A 3 -12.79 -9.47 -4.15
C SER A 3 -11.46 -9.51 -4.90
N ARG A 4 -10.91 -10.70 -5.21
CA ARG A 4 -9.58 -10.86 -5.82
C ARG A 4 -9.48 -10.26 -7.25
N VAL A 5 -10.61 -10.22 -7.97
CA VAL A 5 -10.70 -9.75 -9.35
C VAL A 5 -11.17 -8.29 -9.41
N ARG A 6 -12.07 -7.87 -8.52
CA ARG A 6 -12.70 -6.54 -8.57
C ARG A 6 -11.73 -5.37 -8.45
N TRP A 7 -10.81 -5.37 -7.48
CA TRP A 7 -9.87 -4.26 -7.31
C TRP A 7 -8.80 -4.23 -8.41
N LYS A 8 -8.40 -5.40 -8.94
CA LYS A 8 -7.50 -5.49 -10.10
C LYS A 8 -8.13 -4.91 -11.36
N SER A 9 -9.40 -5.23 -11.63
CA SER A 9 -10.14 -4.65 -12.75
C SER A 9 -10.30 -3.14 -12.60
N MET A 10 -10.56 -2.65 -11.38
CA MET A 10 -10.62 -1.22 -11.09
C MET A 10 -9.27 -0.52 -11.33
N LEU A 11 -8.16 -1.11 -10.87
CA LEU A 11 -6.82 -0.58 -11.10
C LEU A 11 -6.51 -0.48 -12.61
N ALA A 12 -6.82 -1.54 -13.36
CA ALA A 12 -6.63 -1.57 -14.81
C ALA A 12 -7.51 -0.53 -15.53
N MET A 13 -8.75 -0.35 -15.08
CA MET A 13 -9.66 0.67 -15.60
C MET A 13 -9.12 2.08 -15.34
N LEU A 14 -8.67 2.39 -14.12
CA LEU A 14 -8.11 3.69 -13.78
C LEU A 14 -6.83 4.00 -14.55
N ARG A 15 -5.96 3.00 -14.77
CA ARG A 15 -4.73 3.17 -15.54
C ARG A 15 -5.06 3.52 -17.00
N ARG A 16 -5.95 2.74 -17.63
CA ARG A 16 -6.43 3.01 -18.99
C ARG A 16 -7.13 4.36 -19.11
N PHE A 17 -7.91 4.75 -18.10
CA PHE A 17 -8.56 6.06 -18.08
C PHE A 17 -7.54 7.20 -18.07
N LEU A 18 -6.48 7.11 -17.24
CA LEU A 18 -5.42 8.11 -17.21
C LEU A 18 -4.62 8.17 -18.52
N GLU A 19 -4.40 7.04 -19.17
CA GLU A 19 -3.77 6.98 -20.50
C GLU A 19 -4.66 7.61 -21.56
N MET A 20 -5.96 7.33 -21.54
CA MET A 20 -6.93 7.82 -22.55
C MET A 20 -7.35 9.27 -22.36
N LYS A 21 -7.19 9.85 -21.16
CA LYS A 21 -7.73 11.18 -20.83
C LYS A 21 -7.30 12.29 -21.80
N HIS A 22 -6.10 12.22 -22.33
CA HIS A 22 -5.58 13.25 -23.24
C HIS A 22 -6.25 13.18 -24.62
N TRP A 23 -6.49 11.97 -25.14
CA TRP A 23 -7.26 11.75 -26.37
C TRP A 23 -8.69 12.24 -26.21
N VAL A 24 -9.33 11.90 -25.09
CA VAL A 24 -10.71 12.34 -24.81
C VAL A 24 -10.78 13.86 -24.67
N LYS A 25 -9.83 14.48 -23.96
CA LYS A 25 -9.73 15.95 -23.86
C LYS A 25 -9.50 16.61 -25.22
N SER A 26 -8.70 16.01 -26.10
CA SER A 26 -8.47 16.50 -27.47
C SER A 26 -9.73 16.37 -28.33
N ALA A 27 -10.44 15.24 -28.25
CA ALA A 27 -11.69 15.02 -28.98
C ALA A 27 -12.80 15.98 -28.52
N LEU A 28 -12.84 16.27 -27.21
CA LEU A 28 -13.76 17.24 -26.63
C LEU A 28 -13.41 18.68 -26.96
N LYS A 29 -12.20 18.99 -27.49
CA LYS A 29 -11.74 20.36 -27.77
C LYS A 29 -12.65 21.15 -28.72
N GLY A 30 -13.47 20.46 -29.51
CA GLY A 30 -14.50 21.04 -30.36
C GLY A 30 -15.86 21.28 -29.70
N LEU A 31 -16.09 20.79 -28.47
CA LEU A 31 -17.28 21.08 -27.66
C LEU A 31 -16.92 22.13 -26.59
N SER A 32 -17.86 23.00 -26.21
CA SER A 32 -17.58 24.10 -25.27
C SER A 32 -17.23 23.68 -23.85
N ASP A 33 -17.26 22.38 -23.53
CA ASP A 33 -17.25 21.85 -22.16
C ASP A 33 -15.91 21.19 -21.74
N VAL A 34 -14.84 21.46 -22.49
CA VAL A 34 -13.49 20.88 -22.31
C VAL A 34 -12.91 21.15 -20.92
N HIS A 35 -13.20 22.33 -20.37
CA HIS A 35 -12.67 22.75 -19.07
C HIS A 35 -13.35 22.02 -17.90
N ASN A 36 -14.55 21.45 -18.09
CA ASN A 36 -15.28 20.73 -17.05
C ASN A 36 -15.06 19.22 -17.05
N PHE A 37 -14.57 18.65 -18.18
CA PHE A 37 -14.45 17.21 -18.36
C PHE A 37 -13.68 16.50 -17.23
N LEU A 38 -12.56 17.08 -16.78
CA LEU A 38 -11.81 16.54 -15.66
C LEU A 38 -10.90 17.60 -15.03
N SER A 39 -11.34 18.18 -13.92
CA SER A 39 -10.52 19.10 -13.11
C SER A 39 -9.19 18.45 -12.74
N GLU A 40 -8.12 19.26 -12.72
CA GLU A 40 -6.78 18.84 -12.35
C GLU A 40 -6.75 18.16 -10.97
N THR A 41 -7.55 18.64 -10.02
CA THR A 41 -7.70 18.03 -8.69
C THR A 41 -8.24 16.60 -8.73
N LYS A 42 -9.17 16.31 -9.65
CA LYS A 42 -9.69 14.94 -9.83
C LYS A 42 -8.64 14.05 -10.50
N GLN A 43 -7.81 14.61 -11.38
CA GLN A 43 -6.73 13.87 -12.03
C GLN A 43 -5.63 13.48 -11.05
N THR A 44 -5.21 14.43 -10.19
CA THR A 44 -4.22 14.15 -9.14
C THR A 44 -4.76 13.13 -8.15
N LEU A 45 -6.04 13.23 -7.76
CA LEU A 45 -6.69 12.24 -6.90
C LEU A 45 -6.66 10.82 -7.50
N ILE A 46 -7.00 10.68 -8.79
CA ILE A 46 -6.96 9.36 -9.46
C ILE A 46 -5.53 8.84 -9.53
N SER A 47 -4.54 9.70 -9.82
CA SER A 47 -3.13 9.32 -9.84
C SER A 47 -2.64 8.85 -8.47
N ASP A 48 -3.02 9.56 -7.41
CA ASP A 48 -2.69 9.22 -6.03
C ASP A 48 -3.28 7.87 -5.61
N ILE A 49 -4.54 7.59 -5.98
CA ILE A 49 -5.18 6.30 -5.74
C ILE A 49 -4.42 5.18 -6.47
N LEU A 50 -4.03 5.42 -7.72
CA LEU A 50 -3.29 4.43 -8.52
C LEU A 50 -1.94 4.12 -7.90
N ASN A 51 -1.17 5.17 -7.56
CA ASN A 51 0.13 5.06 -6.93
C ASN A 51 0.06 4.34 -5.57
N ALA A 52 -0.99 4.57 -4.79
CA ALA A 52 -1.19 3.89 -3.51
C ALA A 52 -1.57 2.41 -3.68
N LEU A 53 -2.32 2.05 -4.73
CA LEU A 53 -2.81 0.69 -4.95
C LEU A 53 -1.82 -0.21 -5.71
N GLU A 54 -0.94 0.36 -6.53
CA GLU A 54 0.11 -0.37 -7.25
C GLU A 54 1.02 -1.23 -6.34
N PRO A 55 1.59 -0.72 -5.23
CA PRO A 55 2.40 -1.53 -4.33
C PRO A 55 1.59 -2.64 -3.63
N VAL A 56 0.29 -2.41 -3.39
CA VAL A 56 -0.62 -3.45 -2.89
C VAL A 56 -0.78 -4.55 -3.91
N ALA A 57 -0.86 -4.20 -5.20
CA ALA A 57 -0.98 -5.16 -6.28
C ALA A 57 0.23 -6.07 -6.38
N VAL A 58 1.43 -5.48 -6.31
CA VAL A 58 2.70 -6.21 -6.30
C VAL A 58 2.76 -7.14 -5.10
N CYS A 59 2.40 -6.67 -3.90
CA CYS A 59 2.38 -7.49 -2.69
C CYS A 59 1.43 -8.68 -2.82
N VAL A 60 0.19 -8.47 -3.29
CA VAL A 60 -0.79 -9.55 -3.44
C VAL A 60 -0.33 -10.57 -4.49
N ASN A 61 0.33 -10.13 -5.56
CA ASN A 61 0.91 -11.03 -6.55
C ASN A 61 2.07 -11.85 -5.97
N ALA A 62 2.96 -11.21 -5.19
CA ALA A 62 4.06 -11.89 -4.51
C ALA A 62 3.55 -12.96 -3.54
N LEU A 63 2.50 -12.66 -2.75
CA LEU A 63 1.82 -13.62 -1.87
C LEU A 63 1.15 -14.77 -2.62
N GLY A 64 0.81 -14.57 -3.89
CA GLY A 64 0.27 -15.63 -4.73
C GLY A 64 1.33 -16.66 -5.15
N ARG A 65 2.62 -16.37 -4.99
CA ARG A 65 3.70 -17.30 -5.29
C ARG A 65 4.02 -18.17 -4.07
N LYS A 66 4.36 -19.44 -4.31
CA LYS A 66 4.66 -20.42 -3.25
C LYS A 66 5.91 -20.10 -2.43
N ASP A 67 6.81 -19.28 -2.96
CA ASP A 67 8.14 -19.00 -2.43
C ASP A 67 8.22 -17.69 -1.63
N CYS A 68 7.10 -16.98 -1.44
CA CYS A 68 7.10 -15.69 -0.77
C CYS A 68 6.42 -15.75 0.61
N SER A 69 7.16 -15.36 1.66
CA SER A 69 6.58 -15.20 2.99
C SER A 69 5.74 -13.91 3.07
N LEU A 70 4.73 -13.91 3.94
CA LEU A 70 3.90 -12.73 4.18
C LEU A 70 4.72 -11.51 4.61
N ALA A 71 5.73 -11.73 5.46
CA ALA A 71 6.60 -10.67 5.95
C ALA A 71 7.45 -10.06 4.83
N THR A 72 8.01 -10.91 3.97
CA THR A 72 8.84 -10.48 2.84
C THR A 72 8.04 -9.68 1.82
N ALA A 73 6.90 -10.21 1.37
CA ALA A 73 6.03 -9.53 0.41
C ALA A 73 5.58 -8.16 0.92
N LEU A 74 5.08 -8.12 2.16
CA LEU A 74 4.54 -6.91 2.76
C LEU A 74 5.60 -5.83 2.97
N LYS A 75 6.81 -6.21 3.43
CA LYS A 75 7.93 -5.28 3.64
C LYS A 75 8.45 -4.72 2.31
N GLN A 76 8.92 -5.59 1.41
CA GLN A 76 9.66 -5.20 0.21
C GLN A 76 8.81 -4.42 -0.79
N SER A 77 7.51 -4.73 -0.88
CA SER A 77 6.68 -4.16 -1.94
C SER A 77 5.61 -3.19 -1.45
N MET A 78 5.06 -3.37 -0.25
CA MET A 78 3.89 -2.58 0.17
C MET A 78 4.25 -1.47 1.14
N LEU A 79 4.85 -1.81 2.28
CA LEU A 79 5.09 -0.85 3.36
C LEU A 79 6.17 0.17 3.00
N GLN A 80 7.25 -0.26 2.33
CA GLN A 80 8.31 0.63 1.91
C GLN A 80 7.80 1.65 0.88
N ASN A 81 7.20 1.18 -0.21
CA ASN A 81 6.63 2.03 -1.26
C ASN A 81 5.54 2.98 -0.73
N LEU A 82 4.68 2.54 0.21
CA LEU A 82 3.68 3.41 0.81
C LEU A 82 4.26 4.44 1.79
N SER A 83 5.38 4.12 2.44
CA SER A 83 6.05 5.04 3.37
C SER A 83 6.80 6.17 2.64
N GLU A 84 7.30 5.90 1.43
CA GLU A 84 7.97 6.88 0.58
C GLU A 84 6.97 7.83 -0.11
N GLN A 85 5.70 7.42 -0.22
CA GLN A 85 4.66 8.25 -0.83
C GLN A 85 4.16 9.34 0.13
N SER A 86 4.15 10.59 -0.35
CA SER A 86 3.69 11.76 0.41
C SER A 86 2.17 11.94 0.42
N SER A 87 1.43 11.25 -0.47
CA SER A 87 -0.01 11.39 -0.63
C SER A 87 -0.78 11.04 0.65
N SER A 88 -1.84 11.81 0.92
CA SER A 88 -2.73 11.58 2.07
C SER A 88 -3.40 10.20 2.00
N ILE A 89 -3.67 9.68 0.80
CA ILE A 89 -4.30 8.38 0.58
C ILE A 89 -3.34 7.25 0.92
N ALA A 90 -2.09 7.36 0.45
CA ALA A 90 -1.04 6.40 0.75
C ALA A 90 -0.80 6.30 2.26
N LYS A 91 -0.73 7.43 2.97
CA LYS A 91 -0.59 7.48 4.44
C LYS A 91 -1.76 6.85 5.17
N LYS A 92 -3.00 7.14 4.74
CA LYS A 92 -4.21 6.51 5.31
C LYS A 92 -4.20 5.01 5.11
N LEU A 93 -3.85 4.55 3.92
CA LEU A 93 -3.75 3.13 3.59
C LEU A 93 -2.65 2.43 4.41
N PHE A 94 -1.48 3.05 4.52
CA PHE A 94 -0.37 2.57 5.34
C PHE A 94 -0.79 2.40 6.80
N ASN A 95 -1.40 3.44 7.40
CA ASN A 95 -1.85 3.40 8.79
C ASN A 95 -2.94 2.35 9.01
N ALA A 96 -3.93 2.26 8.10
CA ALA A 96 -4.98 1.25 8.19
C ALA A 96 -4.38 -0.17 8.16
N MET A 97 -3.40 -0.41 7.31
CA MET A 97 -2.73 -1.70 7.20
C MET A 97 -1.88 -2.00 8.45
N LYS A 98 -1.12 -1.02 8.94
CA LYS A 98 -0.37 -1.13 10.18
C LYS A 98 -1.28 -1.52 11.35
N ASN A 99 -2.40 -0.81 11.52
CA ASN A 99 -3.37 -1.08 12.57
C ASN A 99 -3.97 -2.50 12.44
N ARG A 100 -4.35 -2.91 11.22
CA ARG A 100 -4.88 -4.26 10.98
C ARG A 100 -3.88 -5.37 11.30
N ILE A 101 -2.60 -5.12 11.11
CA ILE A 101 -1.55 -6.07 11.47
C ILE A 101 -1.38 -6.11 13.00
N GLU A 102 -1.37 -4.95 13.66
CA GLU A 102 -1.31 -4.86 15.13
C GLU A 102 -2.50 -5.55 15.79
N GLU A 103 -3.72 -5.31 15.30
CA GLU A 103 -4.96 -5.99 15.78
C GLU A 103 -4.90 -7.51 15.67
N ARG A 104 -4.27 -8.04 14.62
CA ARG A 104 -4.20 -9.49 14.36
C ARG A 104 -3.01 -10.16 15.05
N ARG A 105 -2.05 -9.38 15.52
CA ARG A 105 -0.87 -9.91 16.18
C ARG A 105 -1.20 -10.26 17.62
N ASN A 106 -0.75 -11.43 18.05
CA ASN A 106 -0.77 -11.77 19.45
C ASN A 106 0.45 -11.10 20.12
N ALA A 107 0.20 -10.10 20.97
CA ALA A 107 1.24 -9.31 21.63
C ALA A 107 2.16 -10.18 22.50
N SER A 108 1.65 -11.19 23.19
CA SER A 108 2.47 -12.05 24.07
C SER A 108 3.39 -12.96 23.26
N LEU A 109 2.90 -13.55 22.17
CA LEU A 109 3.73 -14.36 21.27
C LEU A 109 4.78 -13.52 20.55
N CYS A 110 4.44 -12.30 20.12
CA CYS A 110 5.40 -11.39 19.50
C CYS A 110 6.48 -10.96 20.51
N GLY A 111 6.10 -10.66 21.75
CA GLY A 111 7.03 -10.29 22.82
C GLY A 111 7.99 -11.42 23.17
N LEU A 112 7.48 -12.65 23.30
CA LEU A 112 8.31 -13.84 23.53
C LEU A 112 9.29 -14.07 22.36
N LEU A 113 8.81 -13.96 21.13
CA LEU A 113 9.65 -14.12 19.94
C LEU A 113 10.76 -13.06 19.90
N CYS A 114 10.47 -11.80 20.26
CA CYS A 114 11.49 -10.75 20.35
C CYS A 114 12.51 -11.02 21.46
N TYR A 115 12.06 -11.53 22.62
CA TYR A 115 12.95 -11.90 23.72
C TYR A 115 13.89 -13.07 23.36
N LEU A 116 13.37 -14.08 22.64
CA LEU A 116 14.17 -15.21 22.17
C LEU A 116 15.17 -14.80 21.08
N ASP A 117 14.86 -13.77 20.28
CA ASP A 117 15.75 -13.21 19.27
C ASP A 117 16.87 -12.40 19.92
N ASP A 118 16.52 -11.51 20.85
CA ASP A 118 17.45 -10.72 21.64
C ASP A 118 16.83 -10.36 23.00
N PRO A 119 17.36 -10.91 24.11
CA PRO A 119 16.86 -10.65 25.46
C PRO A 119 16.87 -9.18 25.86
N SER A 120 17.74 -8.35 25.25
CA SER A 120 17.85 -6.91 25.55
C SER A 120 16.68 -6.07 25.01
N ILE A 121 15.99 -6.57 23.98
CA ILE A 121 14.86 -5.87 23.34
C ILE A 121 13.60 -5.92 24.22
N TYR A 122 13.48 -6.93 25.08
CA TYR A 122 12.30 -7.15 25.93
C TYR A 122 12.06 -6.01 26.93
N VAL A 123 13.12 -5.46 27.53
CA VAL A 123 13.03 -4.36 28.51
C VAL A 123 12.61 -3.03 27.85
N SER A 124 12.77 -2.90 26.52
CA SER A 124 12.43 -1.70 25.76
C SER A 124 10.99 -1.66 25.26
N SER A 125 10.20 -2.71 25.52
CA SER A 125 8.92 -2.98 24.83
C SER A 125 7.66 -2.48 25.55
N SER A 126 7.79 -1.76 26.67
CA SER A 126 6.66 -0.98 27.24
C SER A 126 6.25 0.20 26.36
N ASN A 127 7.00 0.48 25.29
CA ASN A 127 6.64 1.44 24.27
C ASN A 127 6.40 0.70 22.95
N SER A 128 5.25 0.93 22.32
CA SER A 128 4.66 0.21 21.18
C SER A 128 5.46 0.18 19.86
N ASN A 129 6.79 0.32 19.91
CA ASN A 129 7.68 0.47 18.76
C ASN A 129 8.54 -0.77 18.45
N CYS A 130 8.49 -1.83 19.26
CA CYS A 130 9.33 -3.03 19.11
C CYS A 130 9.14 -3.80 17.78
N ILE A 131 8.10 -3.49 17.01
CA ILE A 131 7.74 -4.20 15.79
C ILE A 131 8.26 -3.52 14.51
N LEU A 132 8.40 -2.19 14.50
CA LEU A 132 9.07 -1.50 13.38
C LEU A 132 10.54 -1.88 13.31
N THR A 133 11.13 -2.23 14.45
CA THR A 133 12.51 -2.73 14.51
C THR A 133 12.67 -4.05 13.78
N ARG A 134 11.72 -5.00 13.76
CA ARG A 134 11.92 -6.24 12.97
C ARG A 134 11.74 -6.05 11.45
N ILE A 135 10.99 -5.03 11.02
CA ILE A 135 11.08 -4.57 9.63
C ILE A 135 12.46 -3.94 9.37
N ARG A 136 13.09 -3.33 10.37
CA ARG A 136 14.43 -2.74 10.27
C ARG A 136 15.58 -3.74 10.50
N ILE A 137 15.37 -4.89 11.16
CA ILE A 137 16.42 -5.81 11.66
C ILE A 137 16.69 -7.00 10.73
N ASN A 138 15.81 -7.35 9.78
CA ASN A 138 16.16 -8.33 8.72
C ASN A 138 17.14 -7.76 7.66
N GLU A 139 17.96 -6.78 8.04
CA GLU A 139 19.17 -6.35 7.35
C GLU A 139 20.31 -6.38 8.37
N MET A 140 20.81 -7.58 8.66
CA MET A 140 22.22 -7.95 8.73
C MET A 140 22.32 -9.45 8.48
#